data_AF-A0A1C6VJ76-F1
#
_entry.id   AF-A0A1C6VJ76-F1
#
_cell.length_a   1.000
_cell.length_b   1.000
_cell.length_c   1.000
_cell.angle_alpha   90.00
_cell.angle_beta   90.00
_cell.angle_gamma   90.00
#
_symmetry.space_group_name_H-M   'P 1'
#
loop_
_entity.id
_entity.type
_entity.pdbx_description
1 polymer ?
#
loop_
_entity_poly.entity_id
_entity_poly.type
_entity_poly.pdbx_seq_one_letter_code
_entity_poly.pdbx_strand_id
1 'polypeptide(L)'
;MKKRYVGLLAVIVGTAFLAVIGTLGGWYLADGTAPGPADPTASGPAAPSAAATGGTGSPSTGSRTSGPASSESPSKEQPAARTYQIDRLVYDQAGLTVRLVSAEVTGGKLRLNLRYRNGSKVAWPVSCPTVEVDRISSEIVLPDGRSVRPESTWCATTRAGESFSIAAGEQVDSWGAFPVAPEAGSSFELTWYDFPSLDVRLR
;
A
#
# COMPACT_ATOMS: atom_id res chain seq x y z
N MET A 1 -40.71 -35.40 27.55
CA MET A 1 -40.08 -35.33 26.20
C MET A 1 -38.70 -34.66 26.31
N LYS A 2 -37.64 -35.45 26.49
CA LYS A 2 -36.23 -35.01 26.55
C LYS A 2 -35.39 -36.25 26.20
N LYS A 3 -34.88 -36.36 24.97
CA LYS A 3 -33.88 -37.37 24.53
C LYS A 3 -33.57 -37.29 23.02
N ARG A 4 -33.09 -36.15 22.48
CA ARG A 4 -32.55 -36.08 21.09
C ARG A 4 -31.47 -35.02 20.85
N TYR A 5 -30.64 -34.68 21.83
CA TYR A 5 -29.57 -33.67 21.66
C TYR A 5 -28.19 -34.10 22.18
N VAL A 6 -27.90 -35.41 22.21
CA VAL A 6 -26.58 -35.93 22.66
C VAL A 6 -25.81 -36.62 21.52
N GLY A 7 -26.43 -36.87 20.37
CA GLY A 7 -25.81 -37.61 19.26
C GLY A 7 -24.98 -36.79 18.25
N LEU A 8 -25.00 -35.46 18.31
CA LEU A 8 -24.41 -34.61 17.26
C LEU A 8 -23.08 -33.94 17.66
N LEU A 9 -22.67 -34.02 18.93
CA LEU A 9 -21.40 -33.46 19.43
C LEU A 9 -20.21 -34.42 19.34
N ALA A 10 -20.40 -35.67 18.89
CA ALA A 10 -19.34 -36.68 18.84
C ALA A 10 -18.62 -36.79 17.47
N VAL A 11 -19.02 -36.03 16.45
CA VAL A 11 -18.46 -36.17 15.08
C VAL A 11 -17.40 -35.10 14.74
N ILE A 12 -17.30 -34.00 15.49
CA ILE A 12 -16.40 -32.88 15.16
C ILE A 12 -14.96 -33.06 15.72
N VAL A 13 -14.71 -34.06 16.57
CA VAL A 13 -13.36 -34.33 17.14
C VAL A 13 -12.54 -35.30 16.27
N GLY A 14 -13.11 -35.87 15.20
CA GLY A 14 -12.49 -36.96 14.42
C GLY A 14 -11.75 -36.58 13.12
N THR A 15 -11.85 -35.35 12.63
CA THR A 15 -11.20 -34.91 11.36
C THR A 15 -10.00 -34.02 11.62
N ALA A 16 -9.11 -34.48 12.50
CA ALA A 16 -7.82 -33.85 12.78
C ALA A 16 -6.69 -34.88 12.61
N PHE A 17 -6.68 -35.64 11.53
CA PHE A 17 -5.53 -36.45 11.10
C PHE A 17 -5.67 -36.72 9.60
N LEU A 18 -4.56 -36.54 8.86
CA LEU A 18 -4.31 -36.89 7.44
C LEU A 18 -4.33 -35.75 6.41
N ALA A 19 -3.30 -34.90 6.47
CA ALA A 19 -2.50 -34.39 5.34
C ALA A 19 -1.51 -33.39 5.98
N VAL A 20 -0.19 -33.59 6.01
CA VAL A 20 0.72 -33.67 4.88
C VAL A 20 1.99 -34.40 5.33
N ILE A 21 2.30 -35.52 4.69
CA ILE A 21 3.66 -36.11 4.66
C ILE A 21 4.21 -35.85 3.26
N GLY A 22 5.40 -35.26 3.19
CA GLY A 22 6.38 -35.54 2.16
C GLY A 22 6.46 -34.58 0.97
N THR A 23 7.38 -33.61 1.04
CA THR A 23 8.38 -33.45 -0.04
C THR A 23 9.79 -33.38 0.58
N LEU A 24 10.62 -34.30 0.11
CA LEU A 24 12.06 -34.43 0.33
C LEU A 24 12.82 -33.60 -0.72
N GLY A 25 13.99 -33.10 -0.33
CA GLY A 25 15.05 -32.56 -1.21
C GLY A 25 15.19 -31.05 -1.06
N GLY A 26 16.25 -30.45 -0.53
CA GLY A 26 17.66 -30.87 -0.46
C GLY A 26 18.50 -29.95 -1.35
N TRP A 27 19.62 -29.44 -0.82
CA TRP A 27 20.68 -28.66 -1.48
C TRP A 27 20.33 -27.17 -1.71
N TYR A 28 20.98 -26.18 -1.09
CA TYR A 28 22.41 -25.90 -1.18
C TYR A 28 22.94 -25.22 0.09
N LEU A 29 24.02 -25.79 0.63
CA LEU A 29 25.00 -25.08 1.44
C LEU A 29 25.80 -24.15 0.51
N ALA A 30 25.87 -22.87 0.83
CA ALA A 30 26.93 -21.99 0.38
C ALA A 30 27.47 -21.27 1.62
N ASP A 31 28.41 -21.95 2.27
CA ASP A 31 29.32 -21.37 3.24
C ASP A 31 30.69 -21.19 2.54
N GLY A 32 31.43 -20.16 2.94
CA GLY A 32 32.71 -19.76 2.35
C GLY A 32 32.58 -18.55 1.42
N THR A 33 32.87 -17.33 1.83
CA THR A 33 34.25 -16.93 2.15
C THR A 33 34.28 -15.62 2.94
N ALA A 34 34.74 -15.69 4.18
CA ALA A 34 35.56 -14.63 4.80
C ALA A 34 36.79 -15.37 5.36
N PRO A 35 38.02 -14.84 5.19
CA PRO A 35 38.48 -13.75 6.06
C PRO A 35 39.43 -12.75 5.35
N GLY A 36 39.44 -11.49 5.78
CA GLY A 36 40.58 -11.01 6.56
C GLY A 36 41.03 -9.59 6.17
N PRO A 37 41.85 -8.91 7.00
CA PRO A 37 41.61 -7.53 7.44
C PRO A 37 42.73 -6.51 7.16
N ALA A 38 42.50 -5.26 7.60
CA ALA A 38 43.42 -4.11 7.75
C ALA A 38 43.78 -3.36 6.44
N ASP A 39 43.88 -2.03 6.35
CA ASP A 39 44.00 -0.98 7.36
C ASP A 39 43.69 0.41 6.71
N PRO A 40 43.70 1.52 7.46
CA PRO A 40 42.98 2.75 7.17
C PRO A 40 43.81 3.75 6.36
N THR A 41 43.15 4.71 5.72
CA THR A 41 43.79 5.98 5.38
C THR A 41 42.83 7.12 5.63
N ALA A 42 43.18 7.89 6.66
CA ALA A 42 42.67 9.21 6.93
C ALA A 42 42.97 10.15 5.77
N SER A 43 42.02 11.03 5.44
CA SER A 43 42.29 12.45 5.14
C SER A 43 40.95 13.20 5.13
N GLY A 44 40.94 14.30 5.88
CA GLY A 44 39.79 15.16 6.13
C GLY A 44 39.47 16.16 5.01
N PRO A 45 38.81 17.28 5.36
CA PRO A 45 37.69 17.85 4.59
C PRO A 45 38.09 19.02 3.68
N ALA A 46 37.27 19.30 2.65
CA ALA A 46 37.12 20.66 2.09
C ALA A 46 35.94 20.78 1.11
N ALA A 47 35.05 21.72 1.41
CA ALA A 47 34.30 22.53 0.44
C ALA A 47 34.67 24.00 0.72
N PRO A 48 34.27 25.02 -0.07
CA PRO A 48 33.90 25.11 -1.49
C PRO A 48 34.67 26.24 -2.22
N SER A 49 34.32 26.50 -3.49
CA SER A 49 34.41 27.78 -4.24
C SER A 49 35.24 27.73 -5.53
N ALA A 50 34.59 28.03 -6.65
CA ALA A 50 35.15 28.93 -7.65
C ALA A 50 34.01 29.52 -8.50
N ALA A 51 33.96 30.85 -8.49
CA ALA A 51 33.14 31.69 -9.34
C ALA A 51 33.81 31.92 -10.71
N ALA A 52 33.00 32.17 -11.73
CA ALA A 52 33.34 32.95 -12.93
C ALA A 52 32.00 33.57 -13.41
N THR A 53 31.71 34.86 -13.29
CA THR A 53 32.32 36.10 -13.82
C THR A 53 31.98 36.37 -15.30
N GLY A 54 31.34 37.54 -15.52
CA GLY A 54 31.26 38.28 -16.80
C GLY A 54 29.91 38.10 -17.51
N GLY A 55 29.00 39.08 -17.54
CA GLY A 55 29.10 40.38 -18.23
C GLY A 55 28.15 40.31 -19.46
N THR A 56 27.44 41.32 -19.97
CA THR A 56 27.48 42.78 -19.89
C THR A 56 26.22 43.28 -20.63
N GLY A 57 25.63 44.42 -20.22
CA GLY A 57 25.04 45.41 -21.16
C GLY A 57 23.59 45.26 -21.66
N SER A 58 22.65 45.91 -20.95
CA SER A 58 21.84 47.10 -21.33
C SER A 58 21.25 47.32 -22.77
N PRO A 59 20.22 48.18 -22.93
CA PRO A 59 18.95 47.85 -23.59
C PRO A 59 18.72 48.60 -24.93
N SER A 60 17.67 48.22 -25.68
CA SER A 60 16.82 49.18 -26.42
C SER A 60 15.62 48.56 -27.19
N THR A 61 14.45 49.18 -26.98
CA THR A 61 13.38 49.54 -27.94
C THR A 61 13.06 48.68 -29.18
N GLY A 62 11.77 48.30 -29.29
CA GLY A 62 10.96 48.69 -30.45
C GLY A 62 10.34 47.59 -31.33
N SER A 63 9.01 47.67 -31.43
CA SER A 63 8.18 47.40 -32.62
C SER A 63 7.50 46.04 -32.82
N ARG A 64 6.21 46.20 -33.15
CA ARG A 64 5.14 45.22 -33.41
C ARG A 64 5.42 44.36 -34.65
N THR A 65 4.94 43.12 -34.65
CA THR A 65 4.52 42.41 -35.87
C THR A 65 3.41 41.42 -35.52
N SER A 66 2.40 41.39 -36.38
CA SER A 66 1.15 40.66 -36.27
C SER A 66 1.25 39.21 -36.78
N GLY A 67 0.68 38.26 -36.03
CA GLY A 67 0.20 36.93 -36.51
C GLY A 67 1.25 35.85 -36.79
N PRO A 68 0.88 34.55 -36.87
CA PRO A 68 -0.48 33.98 -36.87
C PRO A 68 -0.81 33.15 -35.60
N ALA A 69 -2.10 32.82 -35.50
CA ALA A 69 -2.73 32.08 -34.42
C ALA A 69 -1.96 30.80 -34.02
N SER A 70 -1.59 30.73 -32.75
CA SER A 70 -1.18 29.50 -32.09
C SER A 70 -2.30 28.48 -32.25
N SER A 71 -2.01 27.40 -32.96
CA SER A 71 -2.81 26.18 -32.89
C SER A 71 -2.77 25.69 -31.45
N GLU A 72 -3.84 25.97 -30.70
CA GLU A 72 -4.10 25.41 -29.39
C GLU A 72 -4.24 23.89 -29.57
N SER A 73 -3.13 23.18 -29.39
CA SER A 73 -3.15 21.73 -29.27
C SER A 73 -4.10 21.39 -28.12
N PRO A 74 -5.05 20.46 -28.30
CA PRO A 74 -5.93 20.07 -27.21
C PRO A 74 -5.04 19.47 -26.12
N SER A 75 -4.80 20.25 -25.08
CA SER A 75 -4.20 19.76 -23.85
C SER A 75 -5.14 18.66 -23.38
N LYS A 76 -4.68 17.41 -23.43
CA LYS A 76 -5.41 16.29 -22.83
C LYS A 76 -5.65 16.70 -21.39
N GLU A 77 -6.89 17.04 -21.07
CA GLU A 77 -7.30 17.55 -19.78
C GLU A 77 -6.92 16.49 -18.75
N GLN A 78 -5.83 16.75 -18.02
CA GLN A 78 -5.33 15.82 -17.02
C GLN A 78 -6.42 15.70 -15.96
N PRO A 79 -6.90 14.49 -15.62
CA PRO A 79 -7.95 14.33 -14.64
C PRO A 79 -7.54 15.03 -13.34
N ALA A 80 -8.34 16.01 -12.92
CA ALA A 80 -8.09 16.74 -11.69
C ALA A 80 -8.03 15.77 -10.51
N ALA A 81 -7.14 16.03 -9.56
CA ALA A 81 -7.07 15.27 -8.33
C ALA A 81 -8.42 15.33 -7.61
N ARG A 82 -8.93 14.17 -7.17
CA ARG A 82 -10.24 14.07 -6.53
C ARG A 82 -10.17 13.14 -5.32
N THR A 83 -10.80 13.54 -4.23
CA THR A 83 -10.91 12.75 -3.00
C THR A 83 -12.37 12.39 -2.74
N TYR A 84 -12.64 11.11 -2.52
CA TYR A 84 -13.93 10.54 -2.21
C TYR A 84 -13.95 10.14 -0.73
N GLN A 85 -14.94 10.61 0.02
CA GLN A 85 -15.17 10.19 1.41
C GLN A 85 -16.08 8.96 1.40
N ILE A 86 -15.62 7.87 2.01
CA ILE A 86 -16.27 6.55 1.90
C ILE A 86 -16.82 6.08 3.25
N ASP A 87 -15.99 6.17 4.30
CA ASP A 87 -16.29 5.70 5.67
C ASP A 87 -17.04 4.36 5.74
N ARG A 88 -16.45 3.31 5.15
CA ARG A 88 -16.99 1.95 5.12
C ARG A 88 -16.27 1.02 6.08
N LEU A 89 -17.03 0.16 6.74
CA LEU A 89 -16.47 -0.88 7.61
C LEU A 89 -15.92 -2.03 6.77
N VAL A 90 -14.65 -2.38 7.00
CA VAL A 90 -13.96 -3.52 6.37
C VAL A 90 -13.93 -4.71 7.33
N TYR A 91 -13.63 -4.46 8.60
CA TYR A 91 -13.51 -5.49 9.63
C TYR A 91 -13.92 -4.94 11.00
N ASP A 92 -14.63 -5.74 11.79
CA ASP A 92 -14.97 -5.42 13.18
C ASP A 92 -15.08 -6.70 14.02
N GLN A 93 -13.99 -7.11 14.66
CA GLN A 93 -14.01 -8.23 15.59
C GLN A 93 -12.98 -8.06 16.69
N ALA A 94 -13.30 -8.64 17.85
CA ALA A 94 -12.42 -8.70 19.03
C ALA A 94 -11.86 -7.35 19.49
N GLY A 95 -12.51 -6.24 19.12
CA GLY A 95 -12.11 -4.89 19.48
C GLY A 95 -11.16 -4.22 18.47
N LEU A 96 -10.77 -4.88 17.37
CA LEU A 96 -10.18 -4.19 16.22
C LEU A 96 -11.28 -3.80 15.23
N THR A 97 -11.32 -2.52 14.90
CA THR A 97 -12.15 -1.99 13.82
C THR A 97 -11.26 -1.47 12.70
N VAL A 98 -11.53 -1.89 11.46
CA VAL A 98 -10.85 -1.40 10.27
C VAL A 98 -11.87 -0.75 9.34
N ARG A 99 -11.61 0.50 8.95
CA ARG A 99 -12.48 1.26 8.06
C ARG A 99 -11.72 1.75 6.84
N LEU A 100 -12.34 1.66 5.66
CA LEU A 100 -11.95 2.40 4.48
C LEU A 100 -12.51 3.82 4.61
N VAL A 101 -11.63 4.79 4.84
CA VAL A 101 -12.02 6.16 5.18
C VAL A 101 -12.23 6.99 3.92
N SER A 102 -11.25 6.96 3.01
CA SER A 102 -11.27 7.75 1.78
C SER A 102 -10.56 7.05 0.64
N ALA A 103 -10.85 7.54 -0.58
CA ALA A 103 -10.13 7.20 -1.79
C ALA A 103 -9.67 8.48 -2.49
N GLU A 104 -8.42 8.56 -2.89
CA GLU A 104 -7.84 9.66 -3.63
C GLU A 104 -7.48 9.18 -5.04
N VAL A 105 -7.96 9.90 -6.06
CA VAL A 105 -7.65 9.64 -7.46
C VAL A 105 -6.80 10.79 -7.98
N THR A 106 -5.57 10.50 -8.38
CA THR A 106 -4.63 11.50 -8.92
C THR A 106 -3.86 10.89 -10.08
N GLY A 107 -3.88 11.55 -11.24
CA GLY A 107 -3.12 11.09 -12.41
C GLY A 107 -3.49 9.67 -12.87
N GLY A 108 -4.76 9.28 -12.71
CA GLY A 108 -5.24 7.93 -13.05
C GLY A 108 -4.84 6.84 -12.04
N LYS A 109 -4.16 7.19 -10.94
CA LYS A 109 -3.83 6.28 -9.83
C LYS A 109 -4.83 6.42 -8.71
N LEU A 110 -5.01 5.35 -7.95
CA LEU A 110 -5.90 5.30 -6.79
C LEU A 110 -5.07 5.12 -5.52
N ARG A 111 -5.33 5.93 -4.50
CA ARG A 111 -4.87 5.68 -3.14
C ARG A 111 -6.07 5.43 -2.25
N LEU A 112 -6.11 4.28 -1.61
CA LEU A 112 -7.11 3.94 -0.60
C LEU A 112 -6.51 4.22 0.78
N ASN A 113 -7.23 4.96 1.62
CA ASN A 113 -6.81 5.26 2.99
C ASN A 113 -7.70 4.51 3.97
N LEU A 114 -7.07 3.73 4.84
CA LEU A 114 -7.72 2.90 5.85
C LEU A 114 -7.34 3.37 7.25
N ARG A 115 -8.25 3.14 8.20
CA ARG A 115 -8.01 3.40 9.62
C ARG A 115 -8.24 2.14 10.42
N TYR A 116 -7.23 1.74 11.16
CA TYR A 116 -7.27 0.70 12.16
C TYR A 116 -7.47 1.35 13.52
N ARG A 117 -8.45 0.89 14.29
CA ARG A 117 -8.71 1.38 15.65
C ARG A 117 -8.82 0.21 16.60
N ASN A 118 -8.09 0.28 17.71
CA ASN A 118 -8.21 -0.70 18.78
C ASN A 118 -9.16 -0.16 19.86
N GLY A 119 -10.40 -0.63 19.85
CA GLY A 119 -11.40 -0.38 20.89
C GLY A 119 -11.31 -1.34 22.09
N SER A 120 -10.38 -2.30 22.09
CA SER A 120 -10.18 -3.22 23.21
C SER A 120 -9.43 -2.55 24.38
N LYS A 121 -9.39 -3.24 25.53
CA LYS A 121 -8.65 -2.79 26.73
C LYS A 121 -7.17 -3.20 26.72
N VAL A 122 -6.74 -3.97 25.73
CA VAL A 122 -5.37 -4.51 25.61
C VAL A 122 -4.74 -4.04 24.30
N ALA A 123 -3.42 -4.09 24.18
CA ALA A 123 -2.77 -3.76 22.92
C ALA A 123 -3.11 -4.81 21.84
N TRP A 124 -3.38 -4.36 20.62
CA TRP A 124 -3.72 -5.21 19.49
C TRP A 124 -2.49 -5.44 18.61
N PRO A 125 -2.04 -6.71 18.42
CA PRO A 125 -0.88 -6.98 17.59
C PRO A 125 -1.19 -6.78 16.10
N VAL A 126 -0.27 -6.15 15.39
CA VAL A 126 -0.31 -5.93 13.94
C VAL A 126 1.03 -6.38 13.37
N SER A 127 0.98 -7.16 12.30
CA SER A 127 2.17 -7.59 11.57
C SER A 127 2.13 -6.99 10.17
N CYS A 128 3.20 -6.30 9.80
CA CYS A 128 3.42 -5.87 8.43
C CYS A 128 4.26 -6.94 7.71
N PRO A 129 3.79 -7.50 6.59
CA PRO A 129 4.56 -8.46 5.82
C PRO A 129 5.86 -7.85 5.25
N THR A 130 6.75 -8.69 4.70
CA THR A 130 7.85 -8.18 3.87
C THR A 130 7.29 -7.48 2.63
N VAL A 131 8.09 -6.65 1.97
CA VAL A 131 7.66 -5.88 0.78
C VAL A 131 7.07 -6.79 -0.31
N GLU A 132 7.67 -7.96 -0.52
CA GLU A 132 7.26 -8.92 -1.55
C GLU A 132 5.89 -9.53 -1.24
N VAL A 133 5.67 -9.92 0.02
CA VAL A 133 4.40 -10.49 0.47
C VAL A 133 3.30 -9.44 0.53
N ASP A 134 3.64 -8.24 1.02
CA ASP A 134 2.72 -7.12 1.13
C ASP A 134 2.09 -6.75 -0.22
N ARG A 135 2.92 -6.68 -1.28
CA ARG A 135 2.49 -6.38 -2.66
C ARG A 135 1.48 -7.37 -3.24
N ILE A 136 1.39 -8.57 -2.68
CA ILE A 136 0.44 -9.61 -3.14
C ILE A 136 -0.68 -9.88 -2.14
N SER A 137 -0.67 -9.22 -0.98
CA SER A 137 -1.65 -9.41 0.08
C SER A 137 -2.90 -8.53 -0.07
N SER A 138 -2.87 -7.56 -0.97
CA SER A 138 -4.02 -6.69 -1.25
C SER A 138 -4.18 -6.53 -2.76
N GLU A 139 -5.43 -6.42 -3.20
CA GLU A 139 -5.76 -6.13 -4.59
C GLU A 139 -7.13 -5.45 -4.70
N ILE A 140 -7.34 -4.80 -5.84
CA ILE A 140 -8.67 -4.41 -6.29
C ILE A 140 -9.06 -5.22 -7.52
N VAL A 141 -10.33 -5.55 -7.64
CA VAL A 141 -10.92 -6.13 -8.86
C VAL A 141 -11.78 -5.07 -9.52
N LEU A 142 -11.39 -4.67 -10.73
CA LEU A 142 -12.09 -3.66 -11.53
C LEU A 142 -13.38 -4.23 -12.17
N PRO A 143 -14.31 -3.37 -12.66
CA PRO A 143 -15.52 -3.83 -13.35
C PRO A 143 -15.29 -4.76 -14.54
N ASP A 144 -14.14 -4.66 -15.19
CA ASP A 144 -13.74 -5.50 -16.32
C ASP A 144 -13.16 -6.87 -15.90
N GLY A 145 -13.14 -7.15 -14.58
CA GLY A 145 -12.65 -8.39 -13.99
C GLY A 145 -11.13 -8.43 -13.79
N ARG A 146 -10.40 -7.36 -14.09
CA ARG A 146 -8.94 -7.31 -13.87
C ARG A 146 -8.61 -7.11 -12.39
N SER A 147 -7.78 -8.00 -11.85
CA SER A 147 -7.11 -7.80 -10.55
C SER A 147 -5.93 -6.84 -10.71
N VAL A 148 -5.86 -5.83 -9.84
CA VAL A 148 -4.81 -4.83 -9.79
C VAL A 148 -4.24 -4.78 -8.38
N ARG A 149 -2.94 -5.00 -8.26
CA ARG A 149 -2.21 -4.95 -6.99
C ARG A 149 -1.66 -3.55 -6.71
N PRO A 150 -1.41 -3.20 -5.44
CA PRO A 150 -0.80 -1.93 -5.10
C PRO A 150 0.67 -1.88 -5.55
N GLU A 151 1.14 -0.71 -5.99
CA GLU A 151 2.56 -0.42 -6.20
C GLU A 151 3.30 -0.29 -4.86
N SER A 152 2.62 0.25 -3.86
CA SER A 152 3.11 0.44 -2.49
C SER A 152 1.96 0.48 -1.48
N THR A 153 2.28 0.14 -0.23
CA THR A 153 1.39 0.29 0.91
C THR A 153 2.13 0.98 2.06
N TRP A 154 1.40 1.37 3.09
CA TRP A 154 2.00 1.87 4.32
C TRP A 154 2.95 0.84 4.96
N CYS A 155 2.57 -0.44 5.04
CA CYS A 155 3.40 -1.48 5.63
C CYS A 155 4.72 -1.64 4.86
N ALA A 156 4.67 -1.84 3.54
CA ALA A 156 5.86 -1.94 2.71
C ALA A 156 6.76 -0.69 2.77
N THR A 157 6.18 0.50 2.97
CA THR A 157 6.93 1.76 2.98
C THR A 157 7.55 2.10 4.32
N THR A 158 6.88 1.74 5.43
CA THR A 158 7.24 2.25 6.76
C THR A 158 7.71 1.19 7.74
N ARG A 159 7.28 -0.07 7.59
CA ARG A 159 7.43 -1.13 8.59
C ARG A 159 7.54 -2.52 7.97
N ALA A 160 8.22 -2.65 6.83
CA ALA A 160 8.27 -3.93 6.11
C ALA A 160 8.92 -5.03 6.96
N GLY A 161 8.21 -6.15 7.13
CA GLY A 161 8.65 -7.28 7.95
C GLY A 161 8.60 -7.04 9.47
N GLU A 162 8.07 -5.91 9.93
CA GLU A 162 7.98 -5.59 11.34
C GLU A 162 6.64 -5.97 11.94
N SER A 163 6.64 -6.23 13.25
CA SER A 163 5.41 -6.36 14.03
C SER A 163 5.38 -5.32 15.14
N PHE A 164 4.20 -4.80 15.42
CA PHE A 164 3.98 -3.80 16.44
C PHE A 164 2.59 -3.98 17.06
N SER A 165 2.23 -3.12 18.01
CA SER A 165 0.89 -3.15 18.59
C SER A 165 0.23 -1.78 18.55
N ILE A 166 -1.07 -1.75 18.29
CA ILE A 166 -1.92 -0.58 18.48
C ILE A 166 -2.37 -0.60 19.94
N ALA A 167 -2.01 0.42 20.73
CA ALA A 167 -2.41 0.47 22.14
C ALA A 167 -3.95 0.58 22.30
N ALA A 168 -4.45 0.30 23.51
CA ALA A 168 -5.88 0.39 23.81
C ALA A 168 -6.40 1.82 23.58
N GLY A 169 -7.48 1.95 22.82
CA GLY A 169 -8.07 3.25 22.46
C GLY A 169 -7.40 3.96 21.29
N GLU A 170 -6.22 3.52 20.86
CA GLU A 170 -5.42 4.15 19.81
C GLU A 170 -5.86 3.72 18.40
N GLN A 171 -5.32 4.44 17.41
CA GLN A 171 -5.53 4.18 15.99
C GLN A 171 -4.24 4.29 15.18
N VAL A 172 -4.23 3.64 14.03
CA VAL A 172 -3.20 3.77 13.00
C VAL A 172 -3.87 3.97 11.66
N ASP A 173 -3.45 5.01 10.94
CA ASP A 173 -3.84 5.22 9.56
C ASP A 173 -2.88 4.45 8.64
N SER A 174 -3.45 3.76 7.66
CA SER A 174 -2.75 2.95 6.66
C SER A 174 -3.27 3.31 5.27
N TRP A 175 -2.58 2.86 4.23
CA TRP A 175 -2.96 3.14 2.86
C TRP A 175 -2.39 2.13 1.88
N GLY A 176 -3.02 2.02 0.71
CA GLY A 176 -2.53 1.28 -0.46
C GLY A 176 -2.64 2.14 -1.72
N ALA A 177 -1.56 2.23 -2.49
CA ALA A 177 -1.49 2.98 -3.74
C ALA A 177 -1.50 2.03 -4.94
N PHE A 178 -2.51 2.16 -5.79
CA PHE A 178 -2.78 1.33 -6.95
C PHE A 178 -2.47 2.09 -8.25
N PRO A 179 -1.89 1.42 -9.26
CA PRO A 179 -1.46 2.05 -10.50
C PRO A 179 -2.62 2.52 -11.39
N VAL A 180 -3.85 2.07 -11.09
CA VAL A 180 -5.05 2.35 -11.88
C VAL A 180 -6.19 2.71 -10.95
N ALA A 181 -6.92 3.76 -11.28
CA ALA A 181 -8.17 4.14 -10.64
C ALA A 181 -9.37 3.59 -11.43
N PRO A 182 -10.40 3.06 -10.75
CA PRO A 182 -11.67 2.71 -11.38
C PRO A 182 -12.36 3.97 -11.91
N GLU A 183 -13.18 3.81 -12.94
CA GLU A 183 -13.95 4.91 -13.51
C GLU A 183 -14.87 5.52 -12.44
N ALA A 184 -15.04 6.84 -12.45
CA ALA A 184 -15.91 7.51 -11.49
C ALA A 184 -17.35 6.96 -11.59
N GLY A 185 -17.94 6.61 -10.45
CA GLY A 185 -19.27 6.01 -10.40
C GLY A 185 -19.33 4.51 -10.69
N SER A 186 -18.22 3.87 -11.07
CA SER A 186 -18.12 2.39 -11.12
C SER A 186 -17.84 1.80 -9.74
N SER A 187 -18.21 0.53 -9.54
CA SER A 187 -17.84 -0.23 -8.35
C SER A 187 -16.60 -1.07 -8.61
N PHE A 188 -15.87 -1.40 -7.56
CA PHE A 188 -14.73 -2.32 -7.59
C PHE A 188 -14.71 -3.11 -6.29
N GLU A 189 -14.19 -4.33 -6.34
CA GLU A 189 -13.96 -5.12 -5.13
C GLU A 189 -12.60 -4.77 -4.54
N LEU A 190 -12.51 -4.66 -3.22
CA LEU A 190 -11.27 -4.50 -2.47
C LEU A 190 -11.02 -5.75 -1.64
N THR A 191 -9.86 -6.37 -1.83
CA THR A 191 -9.28 -7.34 -0.89
C THR A 191 -8.12 -6.66 -0.17
N TRP A 192 -8.17 -6.66 1.16
CA TRP A 192 -7.18 -5.99 2.01
C TRP A 192 -6.65 -6.96 3.07
N TYR A 193 -5.48 -7.53 2.80
CA TYR A 193 -4.91 -8.65 3.57
C TYR A 193 -5.90 -9.81 3.71
N ASP A 194 -6.02 -10.37 4.91
CA ASP A 194 -6.89 -11.49 5.27
C ASP A 194 -8.30 -11.05 5.70
N PHE A 195 -8.66 -9.78 5.52
CA PHE A 195 -10.01 -9.31 5.80
C PHE A 195 -11.00 -9.69 4.69
N PRO A 196 -12.31 -9.76 5.02
CA PRO A 196 -13.34 -9.96 4.01
C PRO A 196 -13.27 -8.91 2.89
N SER A 197 -13.55 -9.35 1.67
CA SER A 197 -13.68 -8.43 0.52
C SER A 197 -14.81 -7.42 0.72
N LEU A 198 -14.63 -6.24 0.13
CA LEU A 198 -15.59 -5.12 0.19
C LEU A 198 -15.89 -4.60 -1.22
N ASP A 199 -17.18 -4.45 -1.57
CA ASP A 199 -17.59 -3.68 -2.75
C ASP A 199 -17.53 -2.17 -2.44
N VAL A 200 -16.80 -1.43 -3.25
CA VAL A 200 -16.54 0.00 -3.09
C VAL A 200 -16.98 0.74 -4.34
N ARG A 201 -17.65 1.90 -4.16
CA ARG A 201 -18.05 2.78 -5.26
C ARG A 201 -17.59 4.20 -5.01
N LEU A 202 -16.88 4.78 -5.96
CA LEU A 202 -16.41 6.17 -5.89
C LEU A 202 -17.52 7.13 -6.32
N ARG A 203 -18.12 7.85 -5.36
CA ARG A 203 -19.20 8.82 -5.60
C ARG A 203 -19.17 9.97 -4.60
#